data_AF-V5GYT1-F1
#
_entry.id   AF-V5GYT1-F1
#
_cell.length_a   1.000
_cell.length_b   1.000
_cell.length_c   1.000
_cell.angle_alpha   90.00
_cell.angle_beta   90.00
_cell.angle_gamma   90.00
#
_symmetry.space_group_name_H-M   'P 1'
#
loop_
_entity.id
_entity.type
_entity.pdbx_description
1 polymer ?
#
loop_
_entity_poly.entity_id
_entity_poly.type
_entity_poly.pdbx_seq_one_letter_code
_entity_poly.pdbx_strand_id
1 'polypeptide(L)'
;VHFPVWSSSSVCSAMYATAVTGANAADEAAFRPQKALVLTKFSRYEFEKRRHAHLSEEQLVKDKSASSVSGCQEAVYEVLHSSGARIRLRRDKLEARGSDYNSLVHHHKIHTKNRELVVNTLRENGIETRLVDRFDYTDSNIDWADVIITTGGDGTFLMAASKIHSRDKPVIGINSDPSRSIGYLCLPGHYTENFPVALQRLLTGKFQWMWRAAGCG
;
A
#
# COMPACT_ATOMS: atom_id res chain seq x y z
N VAL A 1 -12.51 -22.27 2.08
CA VAL A 1 -13.50 -21.44 1.37
C VAL A 1 -14.78 -21.49 2.16
N HIS A 2 -15.16 -20.40 2.82
CA HIS A 2 -16.49 -20.15 3.37
C HIS A 2 -16.62 -18.62 3.56
N PHE A 3 -17.61 -18.03 2.88
CA PHE A 3 -18.03 -16.64 3.03
C PHE A 3 -19.48 -16.64 3.52
N PRO A 4 -19.88 -15.78 4.48
CA PRO A 4 -21.28 -15.45 4.66
C PRO A 4 -21.68 -14.23 3.81
N VAL A 5 -22.89 -14.34 3.25
CA VAL A 5 -23.62 -13.37 2.45
C VAL A 5 -24.20 -12.27 3.32
N TRP A 6 -24.29 -11.06 2.77
CA TRP A 6 -24.83 -9.84 3.38
C TRP A 6 -26.35 -9.91 3.59
N SER A 7 -26.86 -9.44 4.73
CA SER A 7 -28.31 -9.19 4.90
C SER A 7 -28.70 -7.78 4.45
N SER A 8 -29.84 -7.73 3.78
CA SER A 8 -30.48 -6.55 3.20
C SER A 8 -31.06 -5.63 4.27
N SER A 9 -30.28 -4.70 4.78
CA SER A 9 -30.79 -3.55 5.53
C SER A 9 -29.79 -2.39 5.42
N SER A 10 -30.28 -1.24 4.97
CA SER A 10 -29.52 -0.01 4.67
C SER A 10 -28.81 0.58 5.89
N VAL A 11 -27.71 -0.04 6.29
CA VAL A 11 -26.77 0.51 7.25
C VAL A 11 -25.39 0.15 6.72
N CYS A 12 -24.64 1.18 6.31
CA CYS A 12 -23.26 1.04 5.87
C CYS A 12 -22.53 0.06 6.78
N SER A 13 -21.85 -0.94 6.22
CA SER A 13 -20.88 -1.76 6.95
C SER A 13 -19.65 -0.91 7.33
N ALA A 14 -19.85 0.02 8.25
CA ALA A 14 -18.92 0.31 9.31
C ALA A 14 -19.45 -0.51 10.50
N MET A 15 -18.72 -1.53 10.94
CA MET A 15 -19.16 -2.34 12.07
C MET A 15 -19.40 -1.44 13.29
N TYR A 16 -20.60 -1.55 13.84
CA TYR A 16 -21.22 -0.74 14.87
C TYR A 16 -20.38 -0.61 16.15
N ALA A 17 -20.34 0.61 16.71
CA ALA A 17 -20.07 0.84 18.13
C ALA A 17 -21.40 1.15 18.82
N THR A 18 -21.85 0.31 19.75
CA THR A 18 -22.78 0.74 20.79
C THR A 18 -22.01 1.69 21.71
N ALA A 19 -22.56 2.89 21.91
CA ALA A 19 -22.07 3.83 22.92
C ALA A 19 -22.14 3.14 24.29
N VAL A 20 -20.99 2.72 24.81
CA VAL A 20 -20.86 2.47 26.24
C VAL A 20 -20.43 3.78 26.87
N THR A 21 -21.42 4.50 27.40
CA THR A 21 -21.22 5.55 28.38
C THR A 21 -20.53 4.95 29.59
N GLY A 22 -19.28 5.35 29.83
CA GLY A 22 -18.60 5.20 31.11
C GLY A 22 -17.90 3.87 31.34
N ALA A 23 -16.58 3.83 31.12
CA ALA A 23 -15.62 3.08 31.94
C ALA A 23 -14.17 3.49 31.59
N ASN A 24 -13.55 4.24 32.51
CA ASN A 24 -12.11 4.42 32.76
C ASN A 24 -11.13 4.53 31.58
N ALA A 25 -10.86 5.79 31.18
CA ALA A 25 -9.77 6.21 30.31
C ALA A 25 -8.40 6.30 31.04
N ALA A 26 -8.06 5.26 31.80
CA ALA A 26 -6.74 5.13 32.42
C ALA A 26 -6.16 3.80 31.98
N ASP A 27 -5.00 3.87 31.32
CA ASP A 27 -4.11 2.75 30.96
C ASP A 27 -4.14 2.19 29.52
N GLU A 28 -4.48 3.01 28.52
CA GLU A 28 -4.03 2.76 27.14
C GLU A 28 -2.89 3.73 26.83
N ALA A 29 -1.67 3.21 26.66
CA ALA A 29 -0.46 4.01 26.47
C ALA A 29 -0.66 5.07 25.39
N ALA A 30 -0.47 6.34 25.76
CA ALA A 30 -0.65 7.46 24.84
C ALA A 30 0.25 7.29 23.60
N PHE A 31 -0.32 7.34 22.39
CA PHE A 31 0.43 7.26 21.14
C PHE A 31 1.35 8.47 21.00
N ARG A 32 2.64 8.27 21.32
CA ARG A 32 3.68 9.31 21.31
C ARG A 32 4.97 8.79 20.65
N PRO A 33 4.92 8.41 19.37
CA PRO A 33 6.10 7.93 18.68
C PRO A 33 7.14 9.05 18.57
N GLN A 34 8.42 8.72 18.78
CA GLN A 34 9.55 9.59 18.44
C GLN A 34 10.08 9.28 17.05
N LYS A 35 9.94 8.02 16.61
CA LYS A 35 10.46 7.50 15.33
C LYS A 35 9.37 6.82 14.51
N ALA A 36 9.20 7.25 13.26
CA ALA A 36 8.29 6.63 12.31
C ALA A 36 9.06 6.08 11.09
N LEU A 37 8.81 4.82 10.76
CA LEU A 37 9.22 4.25 9.48
C LEU A 37 8.05 4.33 8.50
N VAL A 38 8.21 5.11 7.44
CA VAL A 38 7.23 5.22 6.36
C VAL A 38 7.60 4.25 5.25
N LEU A 39 6.76 3.25 5.01
CA LEU A 39 6.88 2.28 3.92
C LEU A 39 6.00 2.69 2.74
N THR A 40 6.62 3.06 1.62
CA THR A 40 5.89 3.47 0.41
C THR A 40 5.65 2.33 -0.57
N LYS A 41 4.52 2.39 -1.28
CA LYS A 41 4.26 1.59 -2.48
C LYS A 41 5.37 1.83 -3.51
N PHE A 42 5.96 0.74 -3.98
CA PHE A 42 6.71 0.72 -5.24
C PHE A 42 5.71 0.70 -6.40
N SER A 43 5.54 1.83 -7.07
CA SER A 43 4.52 2.02 -8.10
C SER A 43 4.85 1.24 -9.38
N ARG A 44 3.82 0.94 -10.18
CA ARG A 44 4.03 0.28 -11.47
C ARG A 44 4.89 1.14 -12.41
N TYR A 45 4.76 2.46 -12.34
CA TYR A 45 5.64 3.39 -13.06
C TYR A 45 7.11 3.20 -12.70
N GLU A 46 7.45 3.15 -11.40
CA GLU A 46 8.84 2.92 -10.95
C GLU A 46 9.36 1.55 -11.37
N PHE A 47 8.50 0.52 -11.33
CA PHE A 47 8.85 -0.80 -11.84
C PHE A 47 9.21 -0.80 -13.32
N GLU A 48 8.40 -0.17 -14.16
CA GLU A 48 8.66 -0.07 -15.61
C GLU A 48 9.94 0.72 -15.88
N LYS A 49 10.13 1.87 -15.22
CA LYS A 49 11.37 2.66 -15.33
C LYS A 49 12.62 1.87 -14.93
N ARG A 50 12.55 1.11 -13.83
CA ARG A 50 13.69 0.32 -13.35
C ARG A 50 14.02 -0.85 -14.28
N ARG A 51 13.00 -1.51 -14.83
CA ARG A 51 13.17 -2.61 -15.80
C ARG A 51 13.78 -2.13 -17.12
N HIS A 52 13.44 -0.91 -17.52
CA HIS A 52 13.83 -0.32 -18.80
C HIS A 52 14.73 0.92 -18.59
N ALA A 53 15.72 0.80 -17.71
CA ALA A 53 16.61 1.92 -17.34
C ALA A 53 17.40 2.51 -18.53
N HIS A 54 17.49 1.80 -19.65
CA HIS A 54 18.16 2.22 -20.88
C HIS A 54 17.27 3.02 -21.84
N LEU A 55 15.96 3.13 -21.57
CA LEU A 55 15.01 3.84 -22.44
C LEU A 55 14.68 5.24 -21.88
N SER A 56 14.55 6.22 -22.77
CA SER A 56 14.03 7.55 -22.43
C SER A 56 12.53 7.49 -22.11
N GLU A 57 11.97 8.52 -21.46
CA GLU A 57 10.53 8.57 -21.19
C GLU A 57 9.69 8.54 -22.48
N GLU A 58 10.16 9.23 -23.53
CA GLU A 58 9.51 9.21 -24.83
C GLU A 58 9.56 7.82 -25.48
N GLN A 59 10.66 7.08 -25.27
CA GLN A 59 10.79 5.70 -25.74
C GLN A 59 9.90 4.75 -24.93
N LEU A 60 9.75 4.93 -23.61
CA LEU A 60 8.81 4.16 -22.80
C LEU A 60 7.34 4.34 -23.23
N VAL A 61 7.01 5.54 -23.73
CA VAL A 61 5.70 5.85 -24.31
C VAL A 61 5.55 5.21 -25.70
N LYS A 62 6.62 5.21 -26.52
CA LYS A 62 6.60 4.76 -27.93
C LYS A 62 6.84 3.26 -28.13
N ASP A 63 7.68 2.59 -27.35
CA ASP A 63 7.98 1.15 -27.45
C ASP A 63 6.74 0.28 -27.21
N LYS A 64 5.75 0.80 -26.46
CA LYS A 64 4.45 0.13 -26.26
C LYS A 64 3.44 0.41 -27.39
N SER A 65 3.82 1.20 -28.39
CA SER A 65 3.05 1.50 -29.61
C SER A 65 3.66 0.92 -30.90
N ALA A 66 4.94 0.51 -30.87
CA ALA A 66 5.69 0.05 -32.05
C ALA A 66 5.73 -1.48 -32.22
N SER A 67 5.15 -2.27 -31.31
CA SER A 67 5.02 -3.74 -31.50
C SER A 67 3.86 -4.15 -32.43
N SER A 68 3.13 -3.19 -33.01
CA SER A 68 2.20 -3.45 -34.10
C SER A 68 2.88 -3.26 -35.47
N VAL A 69 3.23 -4.41 -36.09
CA VAL A 69 3.50 -4.66 -37.52
C VAL A 69 4.95 -4.48 -38.00
N SER A 70 5.74 -5.57 -38.01
CA SER A 70 6.06 -6.32 -39.24
C SER A 70 6.89 -7.59 -38.97
N GLY A 71 6.46 -8.72 -39.54
CA GLY A 71 7.35 -9.72 -40.17
C GLY A 71 8.18 -10.67 -39.30
N CYS A 72 7.67 -11.91 -39.15
CA CYS A 72 8.40 -13.18 -39.30
C CYS A 72 9.59 -13.50 -38.36
N GLN A 73 9.38 -14.44 -37.43
CA GLN A 73 10.06 -15.75 -37.44
C GLN A 73 9.38 -16.71 -36.44
N GLU A 74 8.73 -17.74 -36.98
CA GLU A 74 8.46 -19.01 -36.28
C GLU A 74 9.78 -19.66 -35.87
N ALA A 75 9.84 -20.25 -34.67
CA ALA A 75 10.32 -21.62 -34.46
C ALA A 75 10.40 -22.00 -32.96
N VAL A 76 9.60 -23.01 -32.60
CA VAL A 76 10.00 -24.23 -31.87
C VAL A 76 10.59 -24.08 -30.45
N TYR A 77 9.77 -24.35 -29.44
CA TYR A 77 10.12 -25.36 -28.42
C TYR A 77 8.84 -25.97 -27.82
N GLU A 78 8.17 -26.84 -28.59
CA GLU A 78 7.14 -27.72 -28.05
C GLU A 78 7.77 -28.94 -27.38
N VAL A 79 7.36 -29.14 -26.13
CA VAL A 79 6.92 -30.42 -25.55
C VAL A 79 7.89 -31.59 -25.67
N LEU A 80 8.68 -31.83 -24.62
CA LEU A 80 8.90 -33.17 -24.07
C LEU A 80 9.31 -33.05 -22.59
N HIS A 81 8.35 -33.22 -21.67
CA HIS A 81 8.35 -34.24 -20.62
C HIS A 81 7.27 -33.93 -19.58
N SER A 82 6.43 -34.95 -19.39
CA SER A 82 5.43 -35.10 -18.35
C SER A 82 5.98 -34.79 -16.96
N SER A 83 5.31 -33.86 -16.26
CA SER A 83 5.03 -33.84 -14.80
C SER A 83 5.08 -32.41 -14.25
N GLY A 84 3.94 -31.95 -13.73
CA GLY A 84 3.89 -30.95 -12.66
C GLY A 84 4.29 -29.52 -13.01
N ALA A 85 3.32 -28.71 -13.44
CA ALA A 85 3.24 -27.29 -13.06
C ALA A 85 1.95 -26.68 -13.61
N ARG A 86 0.88 -26.72 -12.81
CA ARG A 86 -0.32 -25.89 -13.00
C ARG A 86 -0.02 -24.43 -12.59
N ILE A 87 1.14 -23.91 -13.01
CA ILE A 87 1.67 -22.61 -12.60
C ILE A 87 1.25 -21.56 -13.64
N ARG A 88 0.21 -20.80 -13.24
CA ARG A 88 0.04 -19.36 -13.51
C ARG A 88 0.11 -18.91 -14.98
N LEU A 89 -0.74 -19.45 -15.84
CA LEU A 89 -1.07 -18.82 -17.14
C LEU A 89 -2.21 -17.77 -17.02
N ARG A 90 -2.19 -16.93 -15.99
CA ARG A 90 -3.13 -15.79 -15.88
C ARG A 90 -2.50 -14.62 -15.12
N ARG A 91 -1.55 -13.88 -15.72
CA ARG A 91 -1.41 -12.45 -15.39
C ARG A 91 -0.60 -11.56 -16.34
N ASP A 92 -0.45 -11.89 -17.61
CA ASP A 92 0.19 -10.97 -18.56
C ASP A 92 -0.78 -10.57 -19.69
N LYS A 93 -1.86 -9.88 -19.31
CA LYS A 93 -2.69 -9.09 -20.25
C LYS A 93 -2.56 -7.60 -19.94
N LEU A 94 -1.34 -7.07 -20.05
CA LEU A 94 -1.07 -5.63 -20.05
C LEU A 94 -0.16 -5.26 -21.23
N GLU A 95 -0.48 -5.83 -22.39
CA GLU A 95 0.01 -5.36 -23.69
C GLU A 95 -1.16 -4.65 -24.40
N ALA A 96 -1.37 -3.37 -24.09
CA ALA A 96 -2.12 -2.44 -24.94
C ALA A 96 -2.07 -0.99 -24.43
N ARG A 97 -1.41 -0.12 -25.22
CA ARG A 97 -1.70 1.33 -25.43
C ARG A 97 -0.99 2.36 -24.54
N GLY A 98 -0.39 3.37 -25.19
CA GLY A 98 0.29 4.52 -24.56
C GLY A 98 -0.57 5.41 -23.64
N SER A 99 -1.90 5.26 -23.64
CA SER A 99 -2.78 5.83 -22.61
C SER A 99 -2.50 5.27 -21.20
N ASP A 100 -1.96 4.05 -21.11
CA ASP A 100 -1.56 3.41 -19.85
C ASP A 100 -0.39 4.15 -19.20
N TYR A 101 0.64 4.56 -19.96
CA TYR A 101 1.81 5.23 -19.39
C TYR A 101 1.48 6.58 -18.74
N ASN A 102 0.69 7.42 -19.41
CA ASN A 102 0.27 8.70 -18.83
C ASN A 102 -0.57 8.50 -17.56
N SER A 103 -1.42 7.46 -17.51
CA SER A 103 -2.13 7.08 -16.29
C SER A 103 -1.16 6.63 -15.19
N LEU A 104 -0.17 5.80 -15.52
CA LEU A 104 0.87 5.36 -14.60
C LEU A 104 1.64 6.53 -14.00
N VAL A 105 2.06 7.50 -14.83
CA VAL A 105 2.72 8.74 -14.41
C VAL A 105 1.80 9.58 -13.54
N HIS A 106 0.56 9.82 -13.98
CA HIS A 106 -0.41 10.64 -13.27
C HIS A 106 -0.61 10.14 -11.84
N HIS A 107 -0.89 8.85 -11.69
CA HIS A 107 -1.11 8.31 -10.37
C HIS A 107 0.18 8.12 -9.57
N HIS A 108 1.33 7.90 -10.21
CA HIS A 108 2.61 7.95 -9.52
C HIS A 108 2.82 9.34 -8.87
N LYS A 109 2.47 10.43 -9.57
CA LYS A 109 2.50 11.79 -9.00
C LYS A 109 1.54 11.95 -7.80
N ILE A 110 0.32 11.41 -7.88
CA ILE A 110 -0.63 11.42 -6.74
C ILE A 110 -0.03 10.68 -5.54
N HIS A 111 0.50 9.46 -5.76
CA HIS A 111 1.17 8.66 -4.72
C HIS A 111 2.31 9.43 -4.08
N THR A 112 3.18 10.02 -4.91
CA THR A 112 4.35 10.81 -4.49
C THR A 112 3.95 12.04 -3.67
N LYS A 113 2.96 12.82 -4.14
CA LYS A 113 2.41 13.98 -3.41
C LYS A 113 1.90 13.58 -2.03
N ASN A 114 1.05 12.55 -1.96
CA ASN A 114 0.44 12.13 -0.68
C ASN A 114 1.45 11.49 0.27
N ARG A 115 2.45 10.77 -0.27
CA ARG A 115 3.60 10.29 0.51
C ARG A 115 4.40 11.43 1.12
N GLU A 116 4.70 12.46 0.34
CA GLU A 116 5.45 13.64 0.82
C GLU A 116 4.67 14.41 1.88
N LEU A 117 3.35 14.57 1.71
CA LEU A 117 2.49 15.13 2.75
C LEU A 117 2.65 14.39 4.08
N VAL A 118 2.58 13.05 4.06
CA VAL A 118 2.75 12.21 5.26
C VAL A 118 4.11 12.43 5.90
N VAL A 119 5.18 12.29 5.12
CA VAL A 119 6.56 12.39 5.63
C VAL A 119 6.84 13.78 6.21
N ASN A 120 6.43 14.84 5.52
CA ASN A 120 6.66 16.21 5.97
C ASN A 120 5.85 16.51 7.23
N THR A 121 4.58 16.10 7.28
CA THR A 121 3.72 16.28 8.45
C THR A 121 4.30 15.60 9.68
N LEU A 122 4.84 14.38 9.56
CA LEU A 122 5.49 13.69 10.68
C LEU A 122 6.72 14.47 11.19
N ARG A 123 7.60 14.89 10.28
CA ARG A 123 8.82 15.64 10.61
C ARG A 123 8.53 16.99 11.25
N GLU A 124 7.54 17.72 10.73
CA GLU A 124 7.09 19.00 11.27
C GLU A 124 6.50 18.87 12.68
N ASN A 125 5.97 17.70 13.04
CA ASN A 125 5.47 17.39 14.38
C ASN A 125 6.55 16.73 15.27
N GLY A 126 7.83 16.84 14.90
CA GLY A 126 8.96 16.37 15.71
C GLY A 126 9.21 14.87 15.70
N ILE A 127 8.59 14.13 14.77
CA ILE A 127 8.76 12.68 14.64
C ILE A 127 9.89 12.41 13.64
N GLU A 128 10.98 11.83 14.11
CA GLU A 128 12.10 11.41 13.26
C GLU A 128 11.58 10.37 12.26
N THR A 129 11.77 10.62 10.95
CA THR A 129 11.08 9.86 9.91
C THR A 129 12.03 9.34 8.84
N ARG A 130 12.06 8.01 8.68
CA ARG A 130 12.71 7.32 7.55
C ARG A 130 11.66 6.93 6.52
N LEU A 131 11.91 7.24 5.26
CA LEU A 131 11.11 6.79 4.12
C LEU A 131 11.84 5.64 3.43
N VAL A 132 11.17 4.50 3.29
CA VAL A 132 11.70 3.29 2.64
C VAL A 132 10.70 2.73 1.64
N ASP A 133 11.20 2.05 0.62
CA ASP A 133 10.38 1.19 -0.22
C ASP A 133 10.49 -0.29 0.23
N ARG A 134 9.93 -1.20 -0.57
CA ARG A 134 9.92 -2.63 -0.26
C ARG A 134 11.31 -3.29 -0.20
N PHE A 135 12.32 -2.71 -0.85
CA PHE A 135 13.68 -3.24 -0.88
C PHE A 135 14.45 -2.86 0.39
N ASP A 136 14.12 -1.69 0.96
CA ASP A 136 14.74 -1.16 2.19
C ASP A 136 13.90 -1.41 3.46
N TYR A 137 12.78 -2.13 3.35
CA TYR A 137 11.96 -2.56 4.49
C TYR A 137 12.59 -3.77 5.21
N THR A 138 13.72 -3.51 5.87
CA THR A 138 14.57 -4.47 6.58
C THR A 138 14.28 -4.52 8.08
N ASP A 139 14.68 -5.59 8.76
CA ASP A 139 14.48 -5.74 10.22
C ASP A 139 15.15 -4.60 10.99
N SER A 140 16.34 -4.17 10.59
CA SER A 140 17.03 -3.01 11.20
C SER A 140 16.22 -1.71 11.11
N ASN A 141 15.54 -1.46 9.99
CA ASN A 141 14.66 -0.30 9.86
C ASN A 141 13.37 -0.45 10.67
N ILE A 142 12.81 -1.65 10.73
CA ILE A 142 11.61 -1.97 11.52
C ILE A 142 11.89 -1.79 13.00
N ASP A 143 13.01 -2.32 13.50
CA ASP A 143 13.43 -2.26 14.89
C ASP A 143 13.69 -0.82 15.35
N TRP A 144 14.27 0.01 14.48
CA TRP A 144 14.56 1.41 14.76
C TRP A 144 13.32 2.27 15.05
N ALA A 145 12.16 1.94 14.49
CA ALA A 145 10.96 2.79 14.56
C ALA A 145 10.01 2.43 15.72
N ASP A 146 9.33 3.42 16.28
CA ASP A 146 8.25 3.17 17.26
C ASP A 146 6.94 2.78 16.56
N VAL A 147 6.73 3.29 15.34
CA VAL A 147 5.54 3.04 14.53
C VAL A 147 5.90 2.83 13.06
N ILE A 148 5.17 1.92 12.41
CA ILE A 148 5.22 1.74 10.95
C ILE A 148 4.02 2.46 10.33
N ILE A 149 4.26 3.31 9.35
CA ILE A 149 3.22 3.97 8.57
C ILE A 149 3.36 3.53 7.12
N THR A 150 2.30 3.03 6.49
CA THR A 150 2.37 2.66 5.07
C THR A 150 1.70 3.71 4.19
N THR A 151 2.33 4.13 3.09
CA THR A 151 1.70 4.95 2.05
C THR A 151 1.47 4.10 0.81
N GLY A 152 0.24 3.61 0.64
CA GLY A 152 -0.07 2.61 -0.39
C GLY A 152 -1.54 2.24 -0.42
N GLY A 153 -1.83 0.95 -0.53
CA GLY A 153 -3.17 0.41 -0.27
C GLY A 153 -3.04 -0.83 0.62
N ASP A 154 -4.09 -1.66 0.71
CA ASP A 154 -4.09 -2.84 1.58
C ASP A 154 -2.92 -3.79 1.31
N GLY A 155 -2.47 -3.94 0.06
CA GLY A 155 -1.30 -4.76 -0.27
C GLY A 155 0.01 -4.25 0.37
N THR A 156 0.18 -2.92 0.47
CA THR A 156 1.35 -2.33 1.14
C THR A 156 1.23 -2.50 2.66
N PHE A 157 0.02 -2.32 3.20
CA PHE A 157 -0.27 -2.53 4.62
C PHE A 157 0.03 -3.98 5.03
N LEU A 158 -0.49 -4.96 4.29
CA LEU A 158 -0.29 -6.38 4.57
C LEU A 158 1.17 -6.79 4.43
N MET A 159 1.89 -6.25 3.45
CA MET A 159 3.34 -6.47 3.33
C MET A 159 4.08 -5.98 4.58
N ALA A 160 3.74 -4.78 5.07
CA ALA A 160 4.32 -4.24 6.30
C ALA A 160 4.01 -5.16 7.49
N ALA A 161 2.72 -5.40 7.72
CA ALA A 161 2.22 -6.21 8.84
C ALA A 161 2.80 -7.64 8.86
N SER A 162 3.06 -8.24 7.69
CA SER A 162 3.62 -9.59 7.60
C SER A 162 5.02 -9.75 8.18
N LYS A 163 5.76 -8.64 8.38
CA LYS A 163 7.09 -8.65 9.01
C LYS A 163 7.06 -8.21 10.48
N ILE A 164 5.89 -7.91 11.02
CA ILE A 164 5.74 -7.45 12.40
C ILE A 164 5.42 -8.64 13.28
N HIS A 165 6.39 -9.04 14.09
CA HIS A 165 6.28 -10.21 14.98
C HIS A 165 5.94 -9.82 16.43
N SER A 166 6.06 -8.53 16.78
CA SER A 166 5.72 -8.01 18.11
C SER A 166 4.36 -7.32 18.10
N ARG A 167 3.61 -7.46 19.20
CA ARG A 167 2.34 -6.75 19.41
C ARG A 167 2.55 -5.26 19.68
N ASP A 168 3.74 -4.86 20.15
CA ASP A 168 4.00 -3.48 20.57
C ASP A 168 4.43 -2.57 19.42
N LYS A 169 4.47 -3.09 18.18
CA LYS A 169 4.86 -2.34 16.98
C LYS A 169 3.62 -2.00 16.14
N PRO A 170 2.98 -0.84 16.35
CA PRO A 170 1.80 -0.46 15.59
C PRO A 170 2.09 -0.25 14.10
N VAL A 171 1.11 -0.63 13.26
CA VAL A 171 1.11 -0.40 11.82
C VAL A 171 -0.11 0.44 11.45
N ILE A 172 0.11 1.59 10.80
CA ILE A 172 -0.95 2.51 10.38
C ILE A 172 -0.96 2.61 8.86
N GLY A 173 -2.08 2.24 8.24
CA GLY A 173 -2.25 2.29 6.80
C GLY A 173 -2.76 3.64 6.30
N ILE A 174 -2.11 4.24 5.32
CA ILE A 174 -2.57 5.44 4.61
C ILE A 174 -2.78 5.06 3.16
N ASN A 175 -4.02 5.22 2.69
CA ASN A 175 -4.32 5.03 1.28
C ASN A 175 -3.76 6.20 0.48
N SER A 176 -2.71 6.00 -0.30
CA SER A 176 -2.04 7.10 -1.00
C SER A 176 -2.72 7.53 -2.31
N ASP A 177 -3.74 6.79 -2.78
CA ASP A 177 -4.53 7.13 -3.96
C ASP A 177 -5.96 6.55 -3.86
N PRO A 178 -6.83 7.19 -3.07
CA PRO A 178 -8.21 6.74 -2.86
C PRO A 178 -9.06 6.81 -4.14
N SER A 179 -8.61 7.55 -5.17
CA SER A 179 -9.30 7.60 -6.47
C SER A 179 -9.27 6.27 -7.23
N ARG A 180 -8.27 5.41 -6.95
CA ARG A 180 -8.10 4.13 -7.64
C ARG A 180 -8.55 2.91 -6.87
N SER A 181 -8.49 2.97 -5.55
CA SER A 181 -8.84 1.83 -4.71
C SER A 181 -9.30 2.29 -3.35
N ILE A 182 -10.32 1.63 -2.83
CA ILE A 182 -10.67 1.69 -1.41
C ILE A 182 -9.61 0.87 -0.65
N GLY A 183 -9.06 1.42 0.44
CA GLY A 183 -8.20 0.69 1.37
C GLY A 183 -9.01 0.33 2.61
N TYR A 184 -9.36 -0.94 2.77
CA TYR A 184 -10.18 -1.41 3.90
C TYR A 184 -9.37 -1.57 5.19
N LEU A 185 -8.05 -1.67 5.08
CA LEU A 185 -7.12 -1.75 6.22
C LEU A 185 -6.44 -0.40 6.49
N CYS A 186 -6.59 0.56 5.58
CA CYS A 186 -6.08 1.91 5.73
C CYS A 186 -7.07 2.82 6.47
N LEU A 187 -6.56 3.95 6.96
CA LEU A 187 -7.37 5.06 7.42
C LEU A 187 -8.36 5.51 6.33
N PRO A 188 -9.53 6.06 6.72
CA PRO A 188 -10.51 6.61 5.78
C PRO A 188 -9.86 7.53 4.74
N GLY A 189 -10.28 7.41 3.47
CA GLY A 189 -9.65 8.11 2.35
C GLY A 189 -9.66 9.65 2.44
N HIS A 190 -10.55 10.24 3.24
CA HIS A 190 -10.54 11.69 3.48
C HIS A 190 -9.31 12.16 4.30
N TYR A 191 -8.60 11.26 4.97
CA TYR A 191 -7.34 11.54 5.65
C TYR A 191 -6.12 11.51 4.72
N THR A 192 -6.25 11.04 3.48
CA THR A 192 -5.13 11.00 2.54
C THR A 192 -4.57 12.40 2.25
N GLU A 193 -5.45 13.33 1.90
CA GLU A 193 -5.07 14.72 1.61
C GLU A 193 -5.13 15.62 2.86
N ASN A 194 -5.65 15.09 3.98
CA ASN A 194 -5.77 15.78 5.27
C ASN A 194 -5.01 15.06 6.37
N PHE A 195 -3.85 14.50 6.04
CA PHE A 195 -3.06 13.73 7.00
C PHE A 195 -2.68 14.52 8.28
N PRO A 196 -2.43 15.84 8.26
CA PRO A 196 -2.24 16.61 9.50
C PRO A 196 -3.37 16.44 10.51
N VAL A 197 -4.62 16.39 10.06
CA VAL A 197 -5.78 16.14 10.93
C VAL A 197 -5.76 14.72 11.47
N ALA A 198 -5.40 13.74 10.65
CA ALA A 198 -5.26 12.35 11.08
C ALA A 198 -4.18 12.22 12.17
N LEU A 199 -3.00 12.83 11.94
CA LEU A 199 -1.89 12.80 12.89
C LEU A 199 -2.27 13.47 14.21
N GLN A 200 -2.94 14.62 14.19
CA GLN A 200 -3.42 15.28 15.39
C GLN A 200 -4.39 14.39 16.19
N ARG A 201 -5.28 13.67 15.52
CA ARG A 201 -6.17 12.70 16.19
C ARG A 201 -5.40 11.54 16.80
N LEU A 202 -4.39 11.02 16.10
CA LEU A 202 -3.51 9.97 16.62
C LEU A 202 -2.76 10.45 17.87
N LEU A 203 -2.09 11.60 17.82
CA LEU A 203 -1.31 12.16 18.93
C LEU A 203 -2.17 12.54 20.14
N THR A 204 -3.44 12.90 19.93
CA THR A 204 -4.39 13.24 21.00
C THR A 204 -5.21 12.04 21.50
N GLY A 205 -4.91 10.82 21.04
CA GLY A 205 -5.63 9.61 21.48
C GLY A 205 -7.07 9.50 20.95
N LYS A 206 -7.45 10.29 19.93
CA LYS A 206 -8.80 10.30 19.33
C LYS A 206 -8.97 9.22 18.27
N PHE A 207 -8.60 8.00 18.61
CA PHE A 207 -8.67 6.81 17.77
C PHE A 207 -8.84 5.56 18.65
N GLN A 208 -9.02 4.40 18.03
CA GLN A 208 -9.05 3.11 18.74
C GLN A 208 -8.08 2.14 18.06
N TRP A 209 -7.35 1.38 18.87
CA TRP A 209 -6.55 0.28 18.35
C TRP A 209 -7.43 -0.88 17.92
N MET A 210 -7.03 -1.55 16.83
CA MET A 210 -7.68 -2.75 16.36
C MET A 210 -6.65 -3.86 16.23
N TRP A 211 -6.80 -4.87 17.08
CA TRP A 211 -5.99 -6.08 16.99
C TRP A 211 -6.51 -6.98 15.89
N ARG A 212 -5.62 -7.39 14.98
CA ARG A 212 -5.93 -8.36 13.94
C ARG A 212 -4.92 -9.50 14.02
N ALA A 213 -5.38 -10.69 14.39
CA ALA A 213 -4.56 -11.88 14.28
C ALA A 213 -4.56 -12.36 12.83
N ALA A 214 -3.37 -12.55 12.24
CA ALA A 214 -3.25 -13.40 11.07
C ALA A 214 -3.52 -14.83 11.54
N GLY A 215 -4.69 -15.38 11.21
CA GLY A 215 -5.01 -16.77 11.53
C GLY A 215 -3.93 -17.68 10.95
N CYS A 216 -3.27 -18.45 11.81
CA CYS A 216 -2.43 -19.56 11.38
C CYS A 216 -3.36 -20.60 10.75
N GLY A 217 -3.16 -20.86 9.46
CA GLY A 217 -3.76 -21.97 8.72
C GLY A 217 -2.66 -22.77 8.06
#